data_AF-A0A947DFF7-F1
#
_entry.id   AF-A0A947DFF7-F1
#
_cell.length_a   1.000
_cell.length_b   1.000
_cell.length_c   1.000
_cell.angle_alpha   90.00
_cell.angle_beta   90.00
_cell.angle_gamma   90.00
#
_symmetry.space_group_name_H-M   'P 1'
#
loop_
_entity.id
_entity.type
_entity.pdbx_description
1 polymer ?
#
loop_
_entity_poly.entity_id
_entity_poly.type
_entity_poly.pdbx_seq_one_letter_code
_entity_poly.pdbx_strand_id
1 'polypeptide(L)'
;METQAFVTLPQPDVTPESALQLYSVPKPDREPVKILIIGSEAAVNTIIHSLHHHRFAEPFEWTPFLPTDRPIQIQAGEALRSLIKYLPR
;
A
#
# COMPACT_ATOMS: atom_id res chain seq x y z
N MET A 1 18.75 -21.77 -35.01
CA MET A 1 18.37 -22.15 -33.64
C MET A 1 19.02 -21.11 -32.74
N GLU A 2 18.29 -20.07 -32.36
CA GLU A 2 18.84 -18.95 -31.60
C GLU A 2 18.20 -18.94 -30.21
N THR A 3 19.05 -19.17 -29.21
CA THR A 3 18.76 -19.12 -27.78
C THR A 3 18.52 -17.68 -27.36
N GLN A 4 17.27 -17.33 -27.03
CA GLN A 4 16.95 -16.04 -26.42
C GLN A 4 17.42 -16.04 -24.96
N ALA A 5 18.35 -15.13 -24.66
CA ALA A 5 18.81 -14.85 -23.31
C ALA A 5 17.70 -14.14 -22.52
N PHE A 6 17.35 -14.72 -21.37
CA PHE A 6 16.46 -14.10 -20.39
C PHE A 6 17.20 -12.93 -19.72
N VAL A 7 16.86 -11.72 -20.14
CA VAL A 7 17.34 -10.48 -19.49
C VAL A 7 16.71 -10.43 -18.10
N THR A 8 17.53 -10.61 -17.06
CA THR A 8 17.11 -10.36 -15.69
C THR A 8 16.85 -8.86 -15.54
N LEU A 9 15.58 -8.47 -15.50
CA LEU A 9 15.20 -7.10 -15.19
C LEU A 9 15.56 -6.84 -13.72
N PRO A 10 16.15 -5.68 -13.37
CA PRO A 10 16.35 -5.33 -11.98
C PRO A 10 14.98 -5.34 -11.29
N GLN A 11 14.79 -6.25 -10.33
CA GLN A 11 13.59 -6.27 -9.52
C GLN A 11 13.48 -4.89 -8.85
N PRO A 12 12.38 -4.15 -9.04
CA PRO A 12 12.19 -2.93 -8.30
C PRO A 12 12.22 -3.32 -6.84
N ASP A 13 13.17 -2.77 -6.10
CA ASP A 13 13.11 -2.74 -4.65
C ASP A 13 11.71 -2.22 -4.31
N VAL A 14 10.83 -3.11 -3.86
CA VAL A 14 9.43 -2.80 -3.55
C VAL A 14 9.41 -2.09 -2.21
N THR A 15 10.04 -0.92 -2.18
CA THR A 15 9.93 0.03 -1.10
C THR A 15 8.43 0.40 -0.98
N PRO A 16 7.89 0.51 0.24
CA PRO A 16 6.46 0.74 0.47
C PRO A 16 5.90 1.98 -0.23
N GLU A 17 6.77 2.96 -0.47
CA GLU A 17 6.51 4.18 -1.22
C GLU A 17 6.25 3.95 -2.73
N SER A 18 6.92 3.00 -3.36
CA SER A 18 6.70 2.60 -4.76
C SER A 18 5.35 1.90 -4.93
N ALA A 19 4.99 1.04 -3.97
CA ALA A 19 3.66 0.42 -3.94
C ALA A 19 2.57 1.49 -3.85
N LEU A 20 2.73 2.47 -2.95
CA LEU A 20 1.75 3.56 -2.77
C LEU A 20 1.56 4.44 -4.01
N GLN A 21 2.59 4.63 -4.84
CA GLN A 21 2.47 5.37 -6.10
C GLN A 21 1.58 4.65 -7.12
N LEU A 22 1.58 3.31 -7.15
CA LEU A 22 0.74 2.54 -8.08
C LEU A 22 -0.75 2.63 -7.75
N TYR A 23 -1.09 2.82 -6.48
CA TYR A 23 -2.48 2.95 -6.01
C TYR A 23 -2.97 4.40 -5.92
N SER A 24 -2.16 5.38 -6.35
CA SER A 24 -2.41 6.81 -6.14
C SER A 24 -2.36 7.59 -7.44
N VAL A 25 -3.48 8.22 -7.82
CA VAL A 25 -3.53 9.13 -8.98
C VAL A 25 -3.31 10.57 -8.50
N PRO A 26 -2.21 11.24 -8.89
CA PRO A 26 -1.92 12.61 -8.45
C PRO A 26 -3.04 13.58 -8.87
N LYS A 27 -3.58 14.31 -7.90
CA LYS A 27 -4.59 15.34 -8.10
C LYS A 27 -4.04 16.69 -7.63
N PRO A 28 -3.73 17.64 -8.54
CA PRO A 28 -3.06 18.90 -8.19
C PRO A 28 -3.91 19.83 -7.32
N ASP A 29 -5.23 19.63 -7.31
CA ASP A 29 -6.19 20.45 -6.56
C ASP A 29 -6.52 19.89 -5.15
N ARG A 30 -5.93 18.75 -4.78
CA ARG A 30 -6.28 18.03 -3.55
C ARG A 30 -5.04 17.70 -2.73
N GLU A 31 -5.22 17.65 -1.42
CA GLU A 31 -4.13 17.32 -0.50
C GLU A 31 -3.97 15.80 -0.37
N PRO A 32 -2.76 15.24 -0.64
CA PRO A 32 -2.50 13.82 -0.45
C PRO A 32 -2.35 13.49 1.04
N VAL A 33 -3.26 12.69 1.56
CA VAL A 33 -3.20 12.13 2.91
C VAL A 33 -2.75 10.68 2.83
N LYS A 34 -1.59 10.38 3.43
CA LYS A 34 -1.09 9.02 3.58
C LYS A 34 -1.65 8.40 4.85
N ILE A 35 -2.25 7.23 4.74
CA ILE A 35 -2.85 6.50 5.84
C ILE A 35 -2.11 5.18 5.98
N LEU A 36 -1.62 4.89 7.17
CA LEU A 36 -0.95 3.64 7.52
C LEU A 36 -1.74 2.97 8.64
N ILE A 37 -2.05 1.69 8.46
CA ILE A 37 -2.71 0.85 9.46
C ILE A 37 -1.77 -0.30 9.80
N ILE A 38 -1.44 -0.43 11.08
CA ILE A 38 -0.56 -1.46 11.63
C ILE A 38 -1.32 -2.19 12.72
N GLY A 39 -1.29 -3.52 12.70
CA GLY A 39 -1.88 -4.37 13.73
C GLY A 39 -2.00 -5.81 13.22
N SER A 40 -2.72 -6.67 13.92
CA SER A 40 -2.96 -8.03 13.42
C SER A 40 -3.72 -8.01 12.08
N GLU A 41 -3.52 -9.03 11.25
CA GLU A 41 -4.22 -9.14 9.95
C GLU A 41 -5.75 -8.98 10.09
N ALA A 42 -6.33 -9.59 11.13
CA ALA A 42 -7.75 -9.50 11.44
C ALA A 42 -8.18 -8.07 11.82
N ALA A 43 -7.39 -7.37 12.64
CA ALA A 43 -7.67 -6.00 13.03
C ALA A 43 -7.57 -5.04 11.82
N VAL A 44 -6.52 -5.19 11.01
CA VAL A 44 -6.31 -4.39 9.79
C VAL A 44 -7.46 -4.57 8.82
N ASN A 45 -7.87 -5.81 8.55
CA ASN A 45 -9.02 -6.09 7.68
C ASN A 45 -10.32 -5.49 8.27
N THR A 46 -10.54 -5.58 9.57
CA THR A 46 -11.72 -4.99 10.23
C THR A 46 -11.77 -3.47 10.04
N ILE A 47 -10.63 -2.79 10.20
CA ILE A 47 -10.54 -1.34 9.96
C ILE A 47 -10.83 -1.01 8.49
N ILE A 48 -10.25 -1.75 7.54
CA ILE A 48 -10.48 -1.54 6.10
C ILE A 48 -11.95 -1.73 5.75
N HIS A 49 -12.59 -2.78 6.25
CA HIS A 49 -14.02 -3.01 6.04
C HIS A 49 -14.88 -1.89 6.66
N SER A 50 -14.50 -1.39 7.83
CA SER A 50 -15.19 -0.27 8.48
C SER A 50 -15.04 1.02 7.67
N LEU A 51 -13.83 1.34 7.19
CA LEU A 51 -13.58 2.52 6.35
C LEU A 51 -14.30 2.44 5.00
N HIS A 52 -14.39 1.23 4.43
CA HIS A 52 -15.21 0.99 3.24
C HIS A 52 -16.70 1.20 3.53
N HIS A 53 -17.21 0.71 4.67
CA HIS A 53 -18.59 0.93 5.06
C HIS A 53 -18.93 2.43 5.20
N HIS A 54 -17.99 3.22 5.69
CA HIS A 54 -18.10 4.69 5.76
C HIS A 54 -17.85 5.40 4.42
N ARG A 55 -17.69 4.67 3.31
CA ARG A 55 -17.33 5.19 1.98
C ARG A 55 -16.06 6.05 1.97
N PHE A 56 -15.20 5.83 2.95
CA PHE A 56 -13.94 6.56 3.07
C PHE A 56 -12.94 6.04 2.06
N ALA A 57 -12.79 4.71 1.92
CA ALA A 57 -11.89 4.08 0.97
C ALA A 57 -12.36 2.69 0.57
N GLU A 58 -12.16 2.34 -0.70
CA GLU A 58 -12.46 1.00 -1.18
C GLU A 58 -11.38 0.00 -0.76
N PRO A 59 -11.69 -1.28 -0.53
CA PRO A 59 -10.71 -2.28 -0.08
C PRO A 59 -9.54 -2.47 -1.04
N PHE A 60 -9.78 -2.26 -2.34
CA PHE A 60 -8.77 -2.39 -3.40
C PHE A 60 -7.87 -1.16 -3.55
N GLU A 61 -8.23 -0.01 -2.97
CA GLU A 61 -7.36 1.17 -2.96
C GLU A 61 -6.17 0.99 -1.99
N TRP A 62 -6.26 0.05 -1.05
CA TRP A 62 -5.20 -0.26 -0.10
C TRP A 62 -4.10 -1.09 -0.75
N THR A 63 -2.85 -0.82 -0.36
CA THR A 63 -1.71 -1.66 -0.74
C THR A 63 -1.90 -3.09 -0.23
N PRO A 64 -1.28 -4.09 -0.91
CA PRO A 64 -1.07 -5.40 -0.29
C PRO A 64 -0.33 -5.26 1.04
N PHE A 65 -0.32 -6.32 1.85
CA PHE A 65 0.47 -6.33 3.07
C PHE A 65 1.93 -6.09 2.74
N LEU A 66 2.46 -4.98 3.23
CA LEU A 66 3.79 -4.52 2.89
C LEU A 66 4.83 -5.28 3.72
N PRO A 67 5.92 -5.77 3.11
CA PRO A 67 7.03 -6.34 3.86
C PRO A 67 7.70 -5.23 4.69
N THR A 68 7.89 -5.51 5.96
CA THR A 68 8.33 -4.54 6.96
C THR A 68 9.83 -4.60 7.15
N ASP A 69 10.59 -4.27 6.11
CA ASP A 69 12.04 -4.18 6.17
C ASP A 69 12.53 -2.77 6.59
N ARG A 70 11.76 -2.08 7.45
CA ARG A 70 12.01 -0.73 8.02
C ARG A 70 11.49 0.43 7.16
N PRO A 71 11.14 1.60 7.75
CA PRO A 71 11.40 2.09 9.13
C PRO A 71 10.43 1.65 10.22
N ILE A 72 9.28 1.05 9.88
CA ILE A 72 8.29 0.67 10.89
C ILE A 72 8.59 -0.76 11.32
N GLN A 73 9.00 -0.93 12.57
CA GLN A 73 9.29 -2.23 13.15
C GLN A 73 7.98 -2.86 13.63
N ILE A 74 7.50 -3.81 12.86
CA ILE A 74 6.24 -4.51 13.07
C ILE A 74 6.54 -5.83 13.79
N GLN A 75 5.79 -6.12 14.85
CA GLN A 75 5.97 -7.34 15.64
C GLN A 75 5.58 -8.58 14.83
N ALA A 76 6.09 -9.74 15.23
CA ALA A 76 5.70 -11.00 14.59
C ALA A 76 4.19 -11.22 14.73
N GLY A 77 3.48 -11.32 13.60
CA GLY A 77 2.02 -11.47 13.53
C GLY A 77 1.25 -10.17 13.30
N GLU A 78 1.94 -9.03 13.24
CA GLU A 78 1.35 -7.77 12.78
C GLU A 78 1.58 -7.60 11.27
N ALA A 79 0.67 -6.84 10.65
CA ALA A 79 0.59 -6.59 9.23
C ALA A 79 0.40 -5.08 8.99
N LEU A 80 0.96 -4.58 7.89
CA LEU A 80 0.85 -3.18 7.48
C LEU A 80 0.10 -3.07 6.17
N ARG A 81 -0.89 -2.17 6.15
CA ARG A 81 -1.48 -1.68 4.91
C ARG A 81 -1.44 -0.17 4.86
N SER A 82 -1.34 0.36 3.65
CA SER A 82 -1.27 1.78 3.44
C SER A 82 -2.12 2.22 2.25
N LEU A 83 -2.51 3.49 2.27
CA LEU A 83 -3.34 4.13 1.27
C LEU A 83 -2.93 5.59 1.13
N ILE A 84 -2.97 6.13 -0.08
CA ILE A 84 -2.91 7.58 -0.30
C ILE A 84 -4.27 8.05 -0.80
N LYS A 85 -4.93 8.93 -0.04
CA LYS A 85 -6.21 9.53 -0.41
C LYS A 85 -6.02 11.01 -0.69
N TYR A 86 -6.62 11.52 -1.77
CA TYR A 86 -6.63 12.94 -2.08
C TYR A 86 -7.91 13.59 -1.57
N LEU A 87 -7.80 14.37 -0.50
CA LEU A 87 -8.93 15.07 0.12
C LEU A 87 -9.04 16.51 -0.43
N PRO A 88 -10.26 17.06 -0.55
CA PRO A 88 -10.44 18.48 -0.84
C PRO A 88 -9.83 19.32 0.29
N ARG A 89 -9.24 20.46 -0.08
CA ARG A 89 -8.74 21.46 0.88
C ARG A 89 -9.87 22.21 1.56
#